data_AF-A0A321LED3-F1
#
_entry.id   AF-A0A321LED3-F1
#
_cell.length_a   1.000
_cell.length_b   1.000
_cell.length_c   1.000
_cell.angle_alpha   90.00
_cell.angle_beta   90.00
_cell.angle_gamma   90.00
#
_symmetry.space_group_name_H-M   'P 1'
#
loop_
_entity.id
_entity.type
_entity.pdbx_description
1 polymer ?
#
loop_
_entity_poly.entity_id
_entity_poly.type
_entity_poly.pdbx_seq_one_letter_code
_entity_poly.pdbx_strand_id
1 'polypeptide(L)'
;MNCRQRSSLSVSGSVVTALMAVHALYFFSRADITVKNPQRTEPRIQITLIPPKGGGPDKLDRIAGNVSGVDVKKCKVVLFALGGNTWYVQPYTASPFTTIRDDGKWENDTHLGSEYAALLAEASYRPPDTITRLPQVGGDLLAIAKVSARTQPARNSLVSSKTSADMRTIQFSGYEWKVKSSIDLVGPGPNYFSDRKKSVEVDDFGRLHLRILQQDGRWNCAEIISTRSFGYGTYQFYIDMSVDNLDPRVILGLFTWSDAPDYSHREIDIEISRWGNAENLNAQFVVQPYTRPMNIVRYQIPHGLDASTHSFAWKPDSVFCRSARGINNAPSATASVIAEHTFTQDIPQAGGENARVNLWLMAGRPPLNGMEAEVIMSKFEFIPHKE
;
A
#
# COMPACT_ATOMS: atom_id res chain seq x y z
N MET A 1 16.67 91.43 -10.05
CA MET A 1 17.18 92.38 -11.07
C MET A 1 18.37 91.74 -11.79
N ASN A 2 18.84 92.35 -12.89
CA ASN A 2 19.95 91.86 -13.74
C ASN A 2 21.32 91.92 -13.00
N CYS A 3 22.46 91.35 -13.44
CA CYS A 3 22.94 90.73 -14.71
C CYS A 3 23.93 89.57 -14.33
N ARG A 4 24.21 88.48 -15.08
CA ARG A 4 25.00 88.30 -16.34
C ARG A 4 26.39 89.01 -16.31
N GLN A 5 27.49 88.50 -16.89
CA GLN A 5 27.79 87.43 -17.89
C GLN A 5 29.26 86.94 -17.62
N ARG A 6 29.79 85.71 -17.88
CA ARG A 6 29.93 84.85 -19.10
C ARG A 6 30.61 85.55 -20.30
N SER A 7 31.54 84.97 -21.07
CA SER A 7 32.31 83.69 -21.02
C SER A 7 33.61 83.86 -21.90
N SER A 8 34.26 82.97 -22.68
CA SER A 8 34.06 81.57 -23.15
C SER A 8 35.28 81.10 -23.99
N LEU A 9 35.61 79.78 -24.01
CA LEU A 9 36.38 79.03 -25.07
C LEU A 9 37.89 79.35 -25.23
N SER A 10 38.78 78.52 -25.82
CA SER A 10 38.88 77.05 -26.05
C SER A 10 40.31 76.71 -26.57
N VAL A 11 40.87 75.53 -26.27
CA VAL A 11 42.20 75.09 -26.77
C VAL A 11 42.17 73.63 -27.22
N SER A 12 43.00 73.29 -28.22
CA SER A 12 43.16 71.96 -28.81
C SER A 12 44.65 71.61 -29.02
N GLY A 13 44.97 70.31 -29.16
CA GLY A 13 46.14 69.87 -29.93
C GLY A 13 47.42 69.42 -29.19
N SER A 14 47.54 68.09 -29.04
CA SER A 14 48.67 67.29 -29.58
C SER A 14 49.98 67.05 -28.79
N VAL A 15 50.08 65.82 -28.26
CA VAL A 15 51.13 64.78 -28.42
C VAL A 15 52.63 65.16 -28.33
N VAL A 16 53.35 64.58 -27.35
CA VAL A 16 54.41 63.54 -27.48
C VAL A 16 54.95 63.20 -26.07
N THR A 17 55.15 61.91 -25.76
CA THR A 17 55.58 61.42 -24.43
C THR A 17 56.87 60.59 -24.53
N ALA A 18 57.69 60.59 -23.48
CA ALA A 18 59.08 60.13 -23.53
C ALA A 18 59.34 58.68 -23.07
N LEU A 19 60.38 58.10 -23.67
CA LEU A 19 61.42 57.20 -23.12
C LEU A 19 61.10 56.30 -21.90
N MET A 20 61.24 54.99 -22.07
CA MET A 20 61.60 54.03 -21.01
C MET A 20 62.55 52.95 -21.53
N ALA A 21 63.26 52.28 -20.61
CA ALA A 21 64.26 51.26 -20.91
C ALA A 21 64.33 50.19 -19.77
N VAL A 22 65.23 49.21 -19.95
CA VAL A 22 65.68 48.17 -18.99
C VAL A 22 64.86 46.86 -18.92
N HIS A 23 65.40 45.87 -19.63
CA HIS A 23 65.44 44.43 -19.37
C HIS A 23 64.89 43.85 -18.05
N ALA A 24 64.13 42.75 -18.18
CA ALA A 24 64.33 41.52 -17.40
C ALA A 24 63.84 40.29 -18.22
N LEU A 25 64.54 39.16 -18.16
CA LEU A 25 64.08 37.90 -18.77
C LEU A 25 63.14 37.14 -17.84
N TYR A 26 62.01 36.67 -18.35
CA TYR A 26 61.31 35.49 -17.82
C TYR A 26 60.73 34.65 -18.97
N PHE A 27 61.39 33.55 -19.29
CA PHE A 27 60.84 32.50 -20.16
C PHE A 27 59.79 31.69 -19.39
N PHE A 28 58.57 32.21 -19.28
CA PHE A 28 57.44 31.38 -18.88
C PHE A 28 57.03 30.47 -20.04
N SER A 29 57.48 29.22 -19.97
CA SER A 29 56.88 28.13 -20.73
C SER A 29 55.37 28.14 -20.50
N ARG A 30 54.57 28.22 -21.57
CA ARG A 30 53.18 27.78 -21.52
C ARG A 30 53.17 26.26 -21.39
N ALA A 31 53.29 25.79 -20.16
CA ALA A 31 52.68 24.53 -19.82
C ALA A 31 51.17 24.70 -20.07
N ASP A 32 50.64 24.02 -21.09
CA ASP A 32 49.20 23.89 -21.24
C ASP A 32 48.69 23.09 -20.04
N ILE A 33 48.26 23.83 -19.01
CA ILE A 33 47.52 23.29 -17.87
C ILE A 33 46.21 22.80 -18.44
N THR A 34 46.25 21.57 -18.94
CA THR A 34 45.08 20.75 -19.22
C THR A 34 44.42 20.51 -17.87
N VAL A 35 43.58 21.47 -17.46
CA VAL A 35 42.64 21.27 -16.37
C VAL A 35 41.86 20.04 -16.76
N LYS A 36 42.13 18.93 -16.08
CA LYS A 36 41.31 17.73 -16.16
C LYS A 36 39.94 18.13 -15.61
N ASN A 37 39.09 18.62 -16.50
CA ASN A 37 37.67 18.79 -16.26
C ASN A 37 37.21 17.49 -15.58
N PRO A 38 36.79 17.52 -14.30
CA PRO A 38 36.49 16.30 -13.58
C PRO A 38 35.47 15.53 -14.41
N GLN A 39 35.85 14.32 -14.85
CA GLN A 39 34.98 13.55 -15.74
C GLN A 39 33.62 13.47 -15.09
N ARG A 40 32.62 14.10 -15.71
CA ARG A 40 31.24 14.10 -15.23
C ARG A 40 30.73 12.68 -15.48
N THR A 41 31.03 11.81 -14.53
CA THR A 41 30.78 10.38 -14.60
C THR A 41 29.30 10.19 -14.86
N GLU A 42 28.99 9.42 -15.90
CA GLU A 42 27.63 9.31 -16.41
C GLU A 42 26.68 8.82 -15.30
N PRO A 43 25.59 9.55 -15.01
CA PRO A 43 24.60 9.13 -14.02
C PRO A 43 24.08 7.74 -14.32
N ARG A 44 24.19 6.84 -13.35
CA ARG A 44 23.86 5.41 -13.51
C ARG A 44 23.11 4.91 -12.29
N ILE A 45 22.06 4.13 -12.53
CA ILE A 45 21.28 3.41 -11.53
C ILE A 45 21.19 1.94 -11.94
N GLN A 46 21.16 1.05 -10.95
CA GLN A 46 21.03 -0.40 -11.13
C GLN A 46 20.07 -0.95 -10.09
N ILE A 47 19.26 -1.94 -10.47
CA ILE A 47 18.46 -2.75 -9.55
C ILE A 47 19.23 -4.05 -9.33
N THR A 48 19.54 -4.40 -8.07
CA THR A 48 20.37 -5.57 -7.71
C THR A 48 19.60 -6.62 -6.91
N LEU A 49 18.61 -6.21 -6.11
CA LEU A 49 17.60 -7.11 -5.56
C LEU A 49 16.30 -6.92 -6.36
N ILE A 50 15.97 -7.93 -7.18
CA ILE A 50 14.80 -7.91 -8.07
C ILE A 50 13.68 -8.73 -7.41
N PRO A 51 12.52 -8.14 -7.07
CA PRO A 51 11.37 -8.87 -6.53
C PRO A 51 10.80 -9.91 -7.51
N PRO A 52 10.02 -10.92 -7.05
CA PRO A 52 9.40 -11.90 -7.92
C PRO A 52 8.31 -11.28 -8.81
N LYS A 53 7.94 -11.99 -9.88
CA LYS A 53 6.72 -11.66 -10.65
C LYS A 53 5.47 -11.82 -9.78
N GLY A 54 4.56 -10.86 -9.87
CA GLY A 54 3.26 -10.88 -9.18
C GLY A 54 2.37 -9.69 -9.56
N GLY A 55 1.47 -9.32 -8.66
CA GLY A 55 0.51 -8.22 -8.78
C GLY A 55 -0.29 -8.06 -7.48
N GLY A 56 -1.13 -7.02 -7.41
CA GLY A 56 -2.03 -6.73 -6.29
C GLY A 56 -1.44 -5.80 -5.22
N PRO A 57 -2.29 -5.11 -4.44
CA PRO A 57 -1.87 -4.17 -3.39
C PRO A 57 -1.36 -4.87 -2.12
N ASP A 58 -1.68 -6.13 -1.91
CA ASP A 58 -1.53 -6.79 -0.60
C ASP A 58 -0.11 -7.32 -0.34
N LYS A 59 0.71 -7.41 -1.39
CA LYS A 59 2.00 -8.11 -1.36
C LYS A 59 3.15 -7.19 -1.73
N LEU A 60 3.87 -6.77 -0.68
CA LEU A 60 5.17 -6.15 -0.76
C LEU A 60 6.30 -7.21 -0.78
N ASP A 61 7.40 -6.90 -1.47
CA ASP A 61 8.72 -7.55 -1.32
C ASP A 61 9.81 -6.48 -1.51
N ARG A 62 11.04 -6.74 -1.06
CA ARG A 62 12.13 -5.76 -1.08
C ARG A 62 12.74 -5.60 -2.47
N ILE A 63 12.94 -4.36 -2.87
CA ILE A 63 13.72 -3.95 -4.04
C ILE A 63 14.90 -3.09 -3.59
N ALA A 64 16.08 -3.35 -4.14
CA ALA A 64 17.30 -2.64 -3.76
C ALA A 64 18.26 -2.50 -4.95
N GLY A 65 19.20 -1.57 -4.83
CA GLY A 65 20.10 -1.23 -5.91
C GLY A 65 21.21 -0.27 -5.55
N ASN A 66 21.92 0.18 -6.58
CA ASN A 66 23.03 1.13 -6.50
C ASN A 66 22.79 2.33 -7.41
N VAL A 67 23.42 3.45 -7.06
CA VAL A 67 23.53 4.69 -7.84
C VAL A 67 25.00 5.10 -7.93
N SER A 68 25.42 5.63 -9.07
CA SER A 68 26.77 6.16 -9.29
C SER A 68 26.76 7.30 -10.32
N GLY A 69 27.84 8.08 -10.41
CA GLY A 69 27.94 9.21 -11.35
C GLY A 69 27.23 10.50 -10.92
N VAL A 70 26.76 10.58 -9.67
CA VAL A 70 26.02 11.75 -9.16
C VAL A 70 26.43 12.12 -7.74
N ASP A 71 26.16 13.36 -7.36
CA ASP A 71 26.08 13.76 -5.96
C ASP A 71 24.79 13.20 -5.35
N VAL A 72 24.90 12.08 -4.64
CA VAL A 72 23.75 11.36 -4.06
C VAL A 72 22.90 12.22 -3.12
N LYS A 73 23.45 13.31 -2.56
CA LYS A 73 22.74 14.22 -1.65
C LYS A 73 21.83 15.22 -2.38
N LYS A 74 21.93 15.31 -3.71
CA LYS A 74 21.03 16.09 -4.58
C LYS A 74 20.00 15.23 -5.31
N CYS A 75 20.16 13.92 -5.28
CA CYS A 75 19.36 12.96 -6.04
C CYS A 75 18.40 12.16 -5.16
N LYS A 76 17.41 11.53 -5.79
CA LYS A 76 16.48 10.57 -5.19
C LYS A 76 16.28 9.41 -6.17
N VAL A 77 15.82 8.26 -5.64
CA VAL A 77 15.29 7.19 -6.48
C VAL A 77 13.78 7.21 -6.42
N VAL A 78 13.11 7.19 -7.58
CA VAL A 78 11.69 6.89 -7.69
C VAL A 78 11.54 5.46 -8.23
N LEU A 79 10.64 4.69 -7.64
CA LEU A 79 10.39 3.30 -8.02
C LEU A 79 9.02 3.17 -8.69
N PHE A 80 8.91 2.25 -9.65
CA PHE A 80 7.65 1.89 -10.30
C PHE A 80 7.54 0.37 -10.48
N ALA A 81 6.35 -0.19 -10.29
CA ALA A 81 6.00 -1.58 -10.59
C ALA A 81 4.94 -1.63 -11.69
N LEU A 82 5.08 -2.55 -12.65
CA LEU A 82 4.15 -2.72 -13.77
C LEU A 82 3.02 -3.68 -13.42
N GLY A 83 1.81 -3.15 -13.23
CA GLY A 83 0.57 -3.90 -13.08
C GLY A 83 -0.24 -3.88 -14.38
N GLY A 84 -0.42 -5.04 -15.01
CA GLY A 84 -1.01 -5.10 -16.36
C GLY A 84 -0.20 -4.27 -17.36
N ASN A 85 -0.80 -3.20 -17.88
CA ASN A 85 -0.17 -2.24 -18.81
C ASN A 85 0.17 -0.89 -18.15
N THR A 86 0.01 -0.76 -16.84
CA THR A 86 0.18 0.51 -16.09
C THR A 86 1.32 0.39 -15.08
N TRP A 87 2.24 1.35 -15.08
CA TRP A 87 3.24 1.50 -14.05
C TRP A 87 2.65 2.31 -12.90
N TYR A 88 2.76 1.78 -11.67
CA TYR A 88 2.31 2.43 -10.43
C TYR A 88 3.52 2.86 -9.61
N VAL A 89 3.56 4.11 -9.12
CA VAL A 89 4.67 4.62 -8.32
C VAL A 89 4.76 3.90 -6.97
N GLN A 90 5.99 3.68 -6.47
CA GLN A 90 6.26 2.80 -5.33
C GLN A 90 7.09 3.49 -4.23
N PRO A 91 6.88 3.15 -2.94
CA PRO A 91 5.84 2.22 -2.45
C PRO A 91 4.44 2.84 -2.48
N TYR A 92 4.32 4.16 -2.31
CA TYR A 92 3.03 4.86 -2.18
C TYR A 92 3.06 6.21 -2.91
N THR A 93 1.91 6.64 -3.45
CA THR A 93 1.74 7.96 -4.10
C THR A 93 2.09 9.13 -3.17
N ALA A 94 1.70 9.04 -1.89
CA ALA A 94 2.01 10.05 -0.88
C ALA A 94 3.50 10.13 -0.48
N SER A 95 4.29 9.08 -0.76
CA SER A 95 5.73 8.99 -0.44
C SER A 95 6.49 8.25 -1.55
N PRO A 96 6.63 8.84 -2.75
CA PRO A 96 7.15 8.15 -3.95
C PRO A 96 8.69 8.16 -4.04
N PHE A 97 9.39 8.58 -2.98
CA PHE A 97 10.83 8.81 -2.98
C PHE A 97 11.55 7.80 -2.07
N THR A 98 12.54 7.13 -2.64
CA THR A 98 13.48 6.25 -1.94
C THR A 98 14.79 6.99 -1.69
N THR A 99 15.26 6.94 -0.45
CA THR A 99 16.51 7.57 0.00
C THR A 99 17.73 6.85 -0.55
N ILE A 100 18.73 7.61 -0.99
CA ILE A 100 20.06 7.10 -1.37
C ILE A 100 21.00 7.30 -0.19
N ARG A 101 21.77 6.28 0.16
CA ARG A 101 22.82 6.31 1.19
C ARG A 101 24.11 6.96 0.66
N ASP A 102 24.97 7.42 1.57
CA ASP A 102 26.30 7.97 1.23
C ASP A 102 27.21 6.96 0.49
N ASP A 103 26.96 5.64 0.62
CA ASP A 103 27.64 4.58 -0.15
C ASP A 103 26.95 4.24 -1.49
N GLY A 104 26.06 5.10 -1.98
CA GLY A 104 25.35 4.96 -3.27
C GLY A 104 24.23 3.92 -3.28
N LYS A 105 24.03 3.18 -2.18
CA LYS A 105 22.99 2.15 -2.08
C LYS A 105 21.61 2.75 -1.81
N TRP A 106 20.59 2.09 -2.33
CA TRP A 106 19.18 2.38 -2.03
C TRP A 106 18.40 1.08 -1.87
N GLU A 107 17.36 1.11 -1.05
CA GLU A 107 16.45 -0.01 -0.83
C GLU A 107 15.08 0.48 -0.37
N ASN A 108 14.02 -0.25 -0.72
CA ASN A 108 12.65 -0.01 -0.26
C ASN A 108 11.81 -1.29 -0.36
N ASP A 109 10.61 -1.27 0.20
CA ASP A 109 9.56 -2.24 -0.13
C ASP A 109 8.85 -1.79 -1.44
N THR A 110 8.36 -2.73 -2.25
CA THR A 110 7.54 -2.46 -3.45
C THR A 110 6.42 -3.48 -3.59
N HIS A 111 5.27 -3.05 -4.09
CA HIS A 111 4.22 -3.96 -4.56
C HIS A 111 4.75 -4.81 -5.72
N LEU A 112 4.24 -6.05 -5.85
CA LEU A 112 4.66 -6.93 -6.93
C LEU A 112 4.09 -6.48 -8.29
N GLY A 113 4.86 -6.72 -9.35
CA GLY A 113 4.47 -6.47 -10.74
C GLY A 113 5.08 -7.48 -11.72
N SER A 114 4.89 -7.22 -13.02
CA SER A 114 5.49 -7.98 -14.13
C SER A 114 6.91 -7.50 -14.49
N GLU A 115 7.18 -6.21 -14.25
CA GLU A 115 8.46 -5.54 -14.40
C GLU A 115 8.62 -4.48 -13.29
N TYR A 116 9.87 -4.08 -13.03
CA TYR A 116 10.22 -3.02 -12.09
C TYR A 116 11.11 -1.98 -12.76
N ALA A 117 10.92 -0.71 -12.42
CA ALA A 117 11.77 0.39 -12.87
C ALA A 117 12.25 1.24 -11.69
N ALA A 118 13.49 1.71 -11.79
CA ALA A 118 14.10 2.63 -10.85
C ALA A 118 14.65 3.84 -11.61
N LEU A 119 14.14 5.01 -11.27
CA LEU A 119 14.44 6.30 -11.87
C LEU A 119 15.36 7.07 -10.93
N LEU A 120 16.55 7.44 -11.40
CA LEU A 120 17.47 8.35 -10.71
C LEU A 120 17.15 9.78 -11.13
N ALA A 121 16.68 10.61 -10.21
CA ALA A 121 16.23 11.96 -10.50
C ALA A 121 16.74 12.99 -9.49
N GLU A 122 16.76 14.27 -9.89
CA GLU A 122 17.03 15.40 -8.98
C GLU A 122 15.85 15.65 -8.03
N ALA A 123 16.10 16.30 -6.89
CA ALA A 123 15.08 16.50 -5.83
C ALA A 123 13.85 17.34 -6.25
N SER A 124 13.95 18.08 -7.36
CA SER A 124 12.88 18.84 -8.01
C SER A 124 11.90 17.97 -8.80
N TYR A 125 12.28 16.76 -9.23
CA TYR A 125 11.44 15.87 -10.01
C TYR A 125 10.12 15.53 -9.28
N ARG A 126 9.03 15.41 -10.05
CA ARG A 126 7.70 15.04 -9.57
C ARG A 126 7.18 13.86 -10.39
N PRO A 127 7.24 12.63 -9.86
CA PRO A 127 6.69 11.47 -10.56
C PRO A 127 5.15 11.54 -10.58
N PRO A 128 4.49 11.11 -11.67
CA PRO A 128 3.06 10.84 -11.65
C PRO A 128 2.76 9.56 -10.86
N ASP A 129 1.58 9.51 -10.22
CA ASP A 129 1.10 8.32 -9.49
C ASP A 129 1.05 7.06 -10.36
N THR A 130 0.67 7.23 -11.63
CA THR A 130 0.65 6.18 -12.64
C THR A 130 1.10 6.69 -14.01
N ILE A 131 1.73 5.82 -14.81
CA ILE A 131 2.10 6.08 -16.20
C ILE A 131 1.94 4.82 -17.05
N THR A 132 1.46 4.97 -18.30
CA THR A 132 1.36 3.85 -19.26
C THR A 132 2.68 3.56 -19.97
N ARG A 133 3.65 4.47 -19.88
CA ARG A 133 4.99 4.35 -20.48
C ARG A 133 6.00 5.10 -19.62
N LEU A 134 7.18 4.51 -19.39
CA LEU A 134 8.26 5.18 -18.69
C LEU A 134 8.72 6.45 -19.43
N PRO A 135 9.11 7.52 -18.73
CA PRO A 135 9.67 8.73 -19.33
C PRO A 135 11.00 8.48 -20.05
N GLN A 136 11.44 9.46 -20.84
CA GLN A 136 12.79 9.49 -21.39
C GLN A 136 13.75 10.21 -20.42
N VAL A 137 15.02 9.81 -20.42
CA VAL A 137 16.10 10.50 -19.68
C VAL A 137 16.29 11.91 -20.24
N GLY A 138 16.37 12.91 -19.37
CA GLY A 138 16.44 14.32 -19.72
C GLY A 138 15.87 15.23 -18.63
N GLY A 139 16.36 16.47 -18.56
CA GLY A 139 16.03 17.40 -17.47
C GLY A 139 16.39 16.80 -16.11
N ASP A 140 15.48 16.94 -15.15
CA ASP A 140 15.58 16.41 -13.79
C ASP A 140 15.73 14.88 -13.70
N LEU A 141 15.45 14.12 -14.78
CA LEU A 141 15.57 12.66 -14.80
C LEU A 141 16.91 12.24 -15.42
N LEU A 142 17.82 11.75 -14.58
CA LEU A 142 19.23 11.54 -14.90
C LEU A 142 19.53 10.13 -15.45
N ALA A 143 18.85 9.09 -14.97
CA ALA A 143 19.01 7.72 -15.46
C ALA A 143 17.78 6.84 -15.14
N ILE A 144 17.63 5.73 -15.87
CA ILE A 144 16.58 4.73 -15.68
C ILE A 144 17.19 3.33 -15.72
N ALA A 145 16.85 2.49 -14.75
CA ALA A 145 16.98 1.04 -14.85
C ALA A 145 15.58 0.43 -14.98
N LYS A 146 15.41 -0.55 -15.88
CA LYS A 146 14.22 -1.40 -15.97
C LYS A 146 14.65 -2.86 -15.95
N VAL A 147 13.96 -3.69 -15.18
CA VAL A 147 14.18 -5.15 -15.13
C VAL A 147 12.85 -5.88 -15.19
N SER A 148 12.81 -7.00 -15.91
CA SER A 148 11.73 -7.97 -15.76
C SER A 148 11.69 -8.47 -14.32
N ALA A 149 10.50 -8.66 -13.76
CA ALA A 149 10.36 -9.23 -12.43
C ALA A 149 11.01 -10.62 -12.37
N ARG A 150 11.65 -10.96 -11.24
CA ARG A 150 12.36 -12.23 -11.06
C ARG A 150 11.38 -13.36 -11.33
N THR A 151 11.68 -14.16 -12.36
CA THR A 151 11.01 -15.44 -12.55
C THR A 151 11.23 -16.25 -11.29
N GLN A 152 10.16 -16.46 -10.52
CA GLN A 152 10.11 -17.66 -9.71
C GLN A 152 10.29 -18.84 -10.69
N PRO A 153 11.04 -19.89 -10.33
CA PRO A 153 10.92 -21.13 -11.10
C PRO A 153 9.44 -21.49 -11.17
N ALA A 154 9.02 -22.14 -12.26
CA ALA A 154 7.76 -22.88 -12.21
C ALA A 154 7.93 -23.96 -11.14
N ARG A 155 7.56 -23.63 -9.89
CA ARG A 155 7.25 -24.65 -8.90
C ARG A 155 6.20 -25.51 -9.59
N ASN A 156 6.54 -26.78 -9.83
CA ASN A 156 5.52 -27.76 -10.14
C ASN A 156 4.56 -27.70 -8.96
N SER A 157 3.41 -27.08 -9.19
CA SER A 157 2.48 -26.70 -8.14
C SER A 157 1.66 -27.92 -7.73
N LEU A 158 2.38 -28.86 -7.13
CA LEU A 158 1.97 -29.56 -5.92
C LEU A 158 1.76 -28.54 -4.78
N VAL A 159 1.00 -27.48 -5.05
CA VAL A 159 0.05 -27.08 -4.03
C VAL A 159 -0.81 -28.31 -3.86
N SER A 160 -0.72 -28.95 -2.71
CA SER A 160 -1.94 -29.49 -2.11
C SER A 160 -2.80 -28.29 -1.67
N SER A 161 -3.21 -27.47 -2.65
CA SER A 161 -4.45 -26.74 -2.57
C SER A 161 -5.47 -27.86 -2.52
N LYS A 162 -5.84 -28.22 -1.29
CA LYS A 162 -7.07 -28.92 -0.98
C LYS A 162 -8.10 -28.43 -1.98
N THR A 163 -8.63 -29.33 -2.81
CA THR A 163 -9.67 -28.93 -3.76
C THR A 163 -10.83 -28.35 -2.95
N SER A 164 -11.76 -27.66 -3.61
CA SER A 164 -12.89 -27.06 -2.90
C SER A 164 -13.80 -28.08 -2.17
N ALA A 165 -13.57 -29.40 -2.38
CA ALA A 165 -14.12 -30.53 -1.65
C ALA A 165 -13.25 -31.05 -0.46
N ASP A 166 -11.93 -30.82 -0.45
CA ASP A 166 -11.02 -31.28 0.63
C ASP A 166 -10.88 -30.26 1.79
N MET A 167 -11.42 -29.05 1.60
CA MET A 167 -11.45 -28.01 2.63
C MET A 167 -12.32 -28.45 3.80
N ARG A 168 -11.81 -28.31 5.04
CA ARG A 168 -12.60 -28.51 6.26
C ARG A 168 -13.79 -27.54 6.24
N THR A 169 -15.00 -28.04 6.47
CA THR A 169 -16.16 -27.19 6.74
C THR A 169 -16.47 -27.08 8.24
N ILE A 170 -17.21 -26.03 8.59
CA ILE A 170 -17.88 -25.83 9.88
C ILE A 170 -19.33 -25.39 9.62
N GLN A 171 -20.22 -25.64 10.58
CA GLN A 171 -21.56 -25.08 10.59
C GLN A 171 -21.60 -23.93 11.60
N PHE A 172 -21.94 -22.73 11.15
CA PHE A 172 -22.01 -21.54 12.00
C PHE A 172 -23.17 -20.64 11.59
N SER A 173 -23.97 -20.20 12.56
CA SER A 173 -25.19 -19.39 12.35
C SER A 173 -26.21 -19.97 11.37
N GLY A 174 -26.25 -21.31 11.22
CA GLY A 174 -27.13 -22.00 10.26
C GLY A 174 -26.63 -22.00 8.81
N TYR A 175 -25.38 -21.58 8.56
CA TYR A 175 -24.73 -21.65 7.25
C TYR A 175 -23.49 -22.55 7.32
N GLU A 176 -23.16 -23.19 6.20
CA GLU A 176 -21.90 -23.91 6.04
C GLU A 176 -20.79 -22.95 5.58
N TRP A 177 -19.62 -23.08 6.20
CA TRP A 177 -18.42 -22.32 5.87
C TRP A 177 -17.23 -23.24 5.66
N LYS A 178 -16.46 -22.99 4.60
CA LYS A 178 -15.13 -23.60 4.38
C LYS A 178 -14.09 -22.85 5.20
N VAL A 179 -13.17 -23.59 5.81
CA VAL A 179 -12.04 -23.03 6.56
C VAL A 179 -10.81 -22.98 5.65
N LYS A 180 -10.16 -21.80 5.57
CA LYS A 180 -8.97 -21.59 4.73
C LYS A 180 -7.72 -22.20 5.37
N SER A 181 -6.89 -22.81 4.53
CA SER A 181 -5.59 -23.38 4.91
C SER A 181 -4.55 -23.07 3.84
N SER A 182 -3.31 -22.77 4.23
CA SER A 182 -2.21 -22.63 3.27
C SER A 182 -0.88 -23.22 3.76
N ILE A 183 -0.14 -23.81 2.81
CA ILE A 183 1.25 -24.22 3.02
C ILE A 183 2.17 -23.03 2.77
N ASP A 184 1.99 -22.35 1.62
CA ASP A 184 2.67 -21.11 1.23
C ASP A 184 1.96 -19.84 1.75
N LEU A 185 2.61 -18.69 1.57
CA LEU A 185 2.11 -17.34 1.90
C LEU A 185 1.07 -16.85 0.86
N VAL A 186 -0.16 -16.62 1.29
CA VAL A 186 -1.32 -16.20 0.48
C VAL A 186 -2.04 -14.98 1.07
N GLY A 187 -2.89 -14.32 0.26
CA GLY A 187 -3.66 -13.13 0.62
C GLY A 187 -4.81 -13.39 1.62
N PRO A 188 -5.29 -12.36 2.35
CA PRO A 188 -4.75 -10.99 2.39
C PRO A 188 -3.37 -10.91 3.07
N GLY A 189 -2.55 -9.94 2.62
CA GLY A 189 -1.12 -9.89 2.95
C GLY A 189 -0.31 -11.08 2.39
N PRO A 190 0.95 -11.24 2.81
CA PRO A 190 1.67 -12.51 2.72
C PRO A 190 1.45 -13.31 4.02
N ASN A 191 0.38 -14.10 4.12
CA ASN A 191 0.01 -14.82 5.35
C ASN A 191 -0.09 -16.35 5.19
N TYR A 192 0.15 -17.09 6.27
CA TYR A 192 -0.21 -18.51 6.37
C TYR A 192 -1.60 -18.64 6.99
N PHE A 193 -2.42 -19.58 6.52
CA PHE A 193 -3.74 -19.88 7.09
C PHE A 193 -3.83 -21.33 7.60
N SER A 194 -4.61 -21.56 8.67
CA SER A 194 -4.70 -22.86 9.36
C SER A 194 -6.14 -23.33 9.53
N ASP A 195 -6.45 -24.53 9.03
CA ASP A 195 -7.73 -25.22 9.23
C ASP A 195 -7.76 -26.12 10.49
N ARG A 196 -6.73 -26.06 11.34
CA ARG A 196 -6.73 -26.80 12.62
C ARG A 196 -7.81 -26.26 13.56
N LYS A 197 -8.53 -27.13 14.29
CA LYS A 197 -9.63 -26.75 15.21
C LYS A 197 -9.26 -25.57 16.12
N LYS A 198 -8.06 -25.55 16.71
CA LYS A 198 -7.63 -24.44 17.58
C LYS A 198 -7.54 -23.06 16.89
N SER A 199 -7.33 -23.01 15.57
CA SER A 199 -7.38 -21.76 14.78
C SER A 199 -8.79 -21.35 14.40
N VAL A 200 -9.67 -22.32 14.11
CA VAL A 200 -11.07 -22.11 13.71
C VAL A 200 -11.98 -23.21 14.27
N GLU A 201 -12.84 -22.80 15.20
CA GLU A 201 -13.87 -23.65 15.79
C GLU A 201 -15.16 -22.86 16.07
N VAL A 202 -16.22 -23.61 16.34
CA VAL A 202 -17.45 -23.11 16.92
C VAL A 202 -17.57 -23.75 18.30
N ASP A 203 -17.87 -22.97 19.34
CA ASP A 203 -18.01 -23.47 20.70
C ASP A 203 -19.39 -24.12 20.95
N ASP A 204 -19.56 -24.74 22.12
CA ASP A 204 -20.81 -25.40 22.51
C ASP A 204 -21.99 -24.41 22.72
N PHE A 205 -21.73 -23.10 22.68
CA PHE A 205 -22.73 -22.03 22.68
C PHE A 205 -23.06 -21.53 21.25
N GLY A 206 -22.43 -22.09 20.22
CA GLY A 206 -22.66 -21.76 18.80
C GLY A 206 -21.83 -20.58 18.28
N ARG A 207 -20.89 -20.05 19.06
CA ARG A 207 -20.07 -18.88 18.71
C ARG A 207 -18.83 -19.29 17.93
N LEU A 208 -18.49 -18.54 16.89
CA LEU A 208 -17.27 -18.73 16.10
C LEU A 208 -16.06 -18.15 16.84
N HIS A 209 -14.99 -18.93 16.93
CA HIS A 209 -13.67 -18.48 17.36
C HIS A 209 -12.70 -18.49 16.18
N LEU A 210 -12.10 -17.34 15.88
CA LEU A 210 -11.01 -17.18 14.91
C LEU A 210 -9.74 -16.76 15.65
N ARG A 211 -8.62 -17.48 15.45
CA ARG A 211 -7.37 -17.21 16.17
C ARG A 211 -6.13 -17.13 15.29
N ILE A 212 -5.36 -16.06 15.48
CA ILE A 212 -3.97 -15.94 15.02
C ILE A 212 -3.10 -16.63 16.07
N LEU A 213 -2.45 -17.72 15.65
CA LEU A 213 -1.70 -18.61 16.55
C LEU A 213 -0.27 -18.86 16.05
N GLN A 214 0.69 -18.92 16.98
CA GLN A 214 2.04 -19.37 16.70
C GLN A 214 2.09 -20.91 16.75
N GLN A 215 2.42 -21.53 15.62
CA GLN A 215 2.48 -22.99 15.48
C GLN A 215 3.63 -23.36 14.57
N ASP A 216 4.39 -24.40 14.94
CA ASP A 216 5.44 -24.99 14.09
C ASP A 216 6.46 -23.93 13.59
N GLY A 217 6.80 -22.98 14.46
CA GLY A 217 7.75 -21.88 14.20
C GLY A 217 7.20 -20.70 13.39
N ARG A 218 5.92 -20.73 12.94
CA ARG A 218 5.29 -19.67 12.14
C ARG A 218 4.00 -19.14 12.75
N TRP A 219 3.63 -17.92 12.38
CA TRP A 219 2.30 -17.36 12.70
C TRP A 219 1.29 -17.83 11.66
N ASN A 220 0.13 -18.29 12.11
CA ASN A 220 -0.94 -18.82 11.26
C ASN A 220 -2.23 -18.05 11.56
N CYS A 221 -2.80 -17.46 10.52
CA CYS A 221 -4.05 -16.69 10.50
C CYS A 221 -5.27 -17.62 10.34
N ALA A 222 -6.46 -17.03 10.49
CA ALA A 222 -7.74 -17.72 10.39
C ALA A 222 -8.64 -17.03 9.36
N GLU A 223 -9.37 -17.81 8.54
CA GLU A 223 -10.39 -17.29 7.63
C GLU A 223 -11.45 -18.36 7.37
N ILE A 224 -12.70 -17.94 7.32
CA ILE A 224 -13.85 -18.74 6.89
C ILE A 224 -14.53 -18.10 5.69
N ILE A 225 -15.00 -18.96 4.78
CA ILE A 225 -15.59 -18.59 3.49
C ILE A 225 -16.93 -19.30 3.39
N SER A 226 -18.03 -18.54 3.27
CA SER A 226 -19.35 -19.15 3.13
C SER A 226 -19.42 -19.98 1.85
N THR A 227 -20.11 -21.12 1.89
CA THR A 227 -20.34 -21.93 0.67
C THR A 227 -21.37 -21.31 -0.27
N ARG A 228 -21.99 -20.19 0.10
CA ARG A 228 -23.07 -19.50 -0.62
C ARG A 228 -22.63 -18.15 -1.17
N SER A 229 -23.16 -17.82 -2.34
CA SER A 229 -23.40 -16.43 -2.75
C SER A 229 -24.76 -16.00 -2.19
N PHE A 230 -24.87 -14.71 -1.87
CA PHE A 230 -26.02 -14.12 -1.18
C PHE A 230 -26.63 -12.94 -1.96
N GLY A 231 -25.79 -12.17 -2.67
CA GLY A 231 -26.21 -11.00 -3.43
C GLY A 231 -26.76 -9.84 -2.58
N TYR A 232 -27.65 -9.03 -3.16
CA TYR A 232 -28.18 -7.83 -2.51
C TYR A 232 -28.96 -8.14 -1.23
N GLY A 233 -28.67 -7.39 -0.17
CA GLY A 233 -29.24 -7.59 1.16
C GLY A 233 -28.37 -7.01 2.26
N THR A 234 -28.80 -7.20 3.50
CA THR A 234 -28.06 -6.78 4.70
C THR A 234 -27.25 -7.94 5.25
N TYR A 235 -25.93 -7.79 5.27
CA TYR A 235 -24.98 -8.69 5.91
C TYR A 235 -24.70 -8.15 7.32
N GLN A 236 -24.84 -8.98 8.35
CA GLN A 236 -24.66 -8.58 9.75
C GLN A 236 -23.71 -9.54 10.47
N PHE A 237 -22.74 -8.98 11.17
CA PHE A 237 -21.68 -9.67 11.92
C PHE A 237 -21.72 -9.20 13.37
N TYR A 238 -21.84 -10.13 14.31
CA TYR A 238 -22.10 -9.85 15.72
C TYR A 238 -20.91 -10.31 16.58
N ILE A 239 -20.05 -9.37 16.95
CA ILE A 239 -18.79 -9.61 17.68
C ILE A 239 -19.06 -9.65 19.18
N ASP A 240 -18.57 -10.70 19.84
CA ASP A 240 -18.87 -11.08 21.23
C ASP A 240 -17.65 -10.88 22.16
N MET A 241 -16.89 -9.81 21.90
CA MET A 241 -15.76 -9.34 22.72
C MET A 241 -15.33 -7.90 22.35
N SER A 242 -14.48 -7.29 23.18
CA SER A 242 -13.76 -6.07 22.81
C SER A 242 -12.80 -6.30 21.64
N VAL A 243 -12.92 -5.44 20.63
CA VAL A 243 -12.03 -5.35 19.46
C VAL A 243 -11.39 -3.96 19.30
N ASP A 244 -11.68 -3.03 20.21
CA ASP A 244 -11.12 -1.67 20.18
C ASP A 244 -9.59 -1.64 20.42
N ASN A 245 -9.07 -2.67 21.08
CA ASN A 245 -7.66 -2.84 21.45
C ASN A 245 -7.00 -4.09 20.81
N LEU A 246 -7.42 -4.49 19.59
CA LEU A 246 -6.63 -5.40 18.78
C LEU A 246 -5.21 -4.85 18.57
N ASP A 247 -4.19 -5.72 18.61
CA ASP A 247 -2.80 -5.35 18.32
C ASP A 247 -2.73 -4.63 16.96
N PRO A 248 -1.97 -3.53 16.81
CA PRO A 248 -2.03 -2.74 15.59
C PRO A 248 -1.75 -3.50 14.30
N ARG A 249 -1.05 -4.65 14.33
CA ARG A 249 -0.79 -5.50 13.15
C ARG A 249 -1.86 -6.56 12.89
N VAL A 250 -2.85 -6.73 13.76
CA VAL A 250 -3.98 -7.64 13.56
C VAL A 250 -5.10 -6.92 12.81
N ILE A 251 -5.66 -7.56 11.79
CA ILE A 251 -6.84 -7.12 11.05
C ILE A 251 -7.93 -8.17 11.24
N LEU A 252 -9.11 -7.76 11.69
CA LEU A 252 -10.37 -8.49 11.50
C LEU A 252 -11.08 -7.94 10.26
N GLY A 253 -11.31 -8.76 9.24
CA GLY A 253 -12.09 -8.41 8.05
C GLY A 253 -13.45 -9.09 8.02
N LEU A 254 -14.50 -8.33 7.72
CA LEU A 254 -15.91 -8.75 7.65
C LEU A 254 -16.46 -8.32 6.28
N PHE A 255 -16.52 -9.23 5.29
CA PHE A 255 -16.52 -8.80 3.88
C PHE A 255 -17.25 -9.73 2.90
N THR A 256 -17.54 -9.23 1.69
CA THR A 256 -17.81 -10.06 0.49
C THR A 256 -16.56 -10.23 -0.35
N TRP A 257 -16.40 -11.36 -1.05
CA TRP A 257 -15.37 -11.52 -2.09
C TRP A 257 -15.77 -12.58 -3.12
N SER A 258 -15.54 -12.29 -4.40
CA SER A 258 -15.57 -13.23 -5.51
C SER A 258 -14.16 -13.49 -6.05
N ASP A 259 -13.84 -14.75 -6.34
CA ASP A 259 -12.57 -15.10 -6.99
C ASP A 259 -12.51 -14.63 -8.46
N ALA A 260 -13.64 -14.18 -9.02
CA ALA A 260 -13.71 -13.45 -10.29
C ALA A 260 -13.42 -11.94 -10.07
N PRO A 261 -12.53 -11.30 -10.86
CA PRO A 261 -12.01 -9.96 -10.56
C PRO A 261 -12.95 -8.80 -10.89
N ASP A 262 -14.07 -9.04 -11.57
CA ASP A 262 -15.02 -7.98 -11.98
C ASP A 262 -15.59 -7.23 -10.77
N TYR A 263 -15.86 -5.93 -10.96
CA TYR A 263 -16.32 -5.02 -9.90
C TYR A 263 -15.42 -5.05 -8.65
N SER A 264 -14.10 -5.07 -8.84
CA SER A 264 -13.10 -5.14 -7.77
C SER A 264 -13.35 -6.35 -6.84
N HIS A 265 -13.42 -7.55 -7.42
CA HIS A 265 -13.78 -8.79 -6.70
C HIS A 265 -15.16 -8.78 -6.02
N ARG A 266 -16.02 -7.77 -6.30
CA ARG A 266 -17.29 -7.53 -5.59
C ARG A 266 -17.09 -7.38 -4.07
N GLU A 267 -15.96 -6.78 -3.70
CA GLU A 267 -15.51 -6.68 -2.32
C GLU A 267 -16.04 -5.41 -1.64
N ILE A 268 -16.74 -5.64 -0.53
CA ILE A 268 -17.31 -4.65 0.39
C ILE A 268 -16.81 -5.04 1.77
N ASP A 269 -16.09 -4.15 2.44
CA ASP A 269 -15.38 -4.45 3.68
C ASP A 269 -15.90 -3.66 4.87
N ILE A 270 -15.94 -4.33 6.02
CA ILE A 270 -15.77 -3.71 7.33
C ILE A 270 -14.51 -4.31 7.95
N GLU A 271 -13.46 -3.49 8.12
CA GLU A 271 -12.22 -3.90 8.75
C GLU A 271 -12.07 -3.26 10.13
N ILE A 272 -11.56 -4.03 11.09
CA ILE A 272 -11.14 -3.54 12.41
C ILE A 272 -9.64 -3.82 12.57
N SER A 273 -8.85 -2.75 12.51
CA SER A 273 -7.39 -2.79 12.60
C SER A 273 -6.84 -1.37 12.79
N ARG A 274 -5.54 -1.29 13.08
CA ARG A 274 -4.76 -0.04 12.95
C ARG A 274 -3.68 -0.13 11.86
N TRP A 275 -3.65 -1.20 11.06
CA TRP A 275 -2.72 -1.41 9.91
C TRP A 275 -1.24 -1.15 10.22
N GLY A 276 -0.80 -1.50 11.42
CA GLY A 276 0.57 -1.42 11.91
C GLY A 276 0.98 -0.13 12.62
N ASN A 277 0.11 0.89 12.67
CA ASN A 277 0.38 2.17 13.34
C ASN A 277 -0.57 2.39 14.53
N ALA A 278 -0.05 2.42 15.76
CA ALA A 278 -0.88 2.57 16.97
C ALA A 278 -1.76 3.84 16.99
N GLU A 279 -1.31 4.91 16.32
CA GLU A 279 -2.00 6.21 16.25
C GLU A 279 -3.13 6.27 15.21
N ASN A 280 -3.37 5.18 14.45
CA ASN A 280 -4.49 5.13 13.50
C ASN A 280 -5.84 4.95 14.23
N LEU A 281 -6.89 5.53 13.61
CA LEU A 281 -8.28 5.11 13.82
C LEU A 281 -8.39 3.58 13.64
N ASN A 282 -9.14 2.92 14.51
CA ASN A 282 -9.10 1.45 14.65
C ASN A 282 -10.11 0.66 13.79
N ALA A 283 -10.86 1.31 12.90
CA ALA A 283 -11.75 0.61 11.97
C ALA A 283 -12.03 1.43 10.69
N GLN A 284 -12.49 0.74 9.62
CA GLN A 284 -12.92 1.38 8.37
C GLN A 284 -14.01 0.59 7.64
N PHE A 285 -14.81 1.32 6.86
CA PHE A 285 -15.69 0.77 5.83
C PHE A 285 -15.06 0.97 4.44
N VAL A 286 -15.22 0.01 3.53
CA VAL A 286 -14.68 0.08 2.15
C VAL A 286 -15.68 -0.47 1.13
N VAL A 287 -15.67 0.09 -0.09
CA VAL A 287 -16.22 -0.54 -1.31
C VAL A 287 -15.14 -0.49 -2.38
N GLN A 288 -14.62 -1.63 -2.81
CA GLN A 288 -13.35 -1.65 -3.55
C GLN A 288 -13.45 -0.99 -4.95
N PRO A 289 -12.45 -0.20 -5.38
CA PRO A 289 -11.09 -0.16 -4.83
C PRO A 289 -10.85 0.94 -3.78
N TYR A 290 -10.24 0.56 -2.65
CA TYR A 290 -9.88 1.44 -1.53
C TYR A 290 -8.96 2.62 -1.90
N THR A 291 -8.30 2.55 -3.07
CA THR A 291 -7.39 3.58 -3.57
C THR A 291 -8.10 4.86 -4.02
N ARG A 292 -9.43 4.85 -4.10
CA ARG A 292 -10.26 6.04 -4.35
C ARG A 292 -10.70 6.67 -3.01
N PRO A 293 -10.44 7.96 -2.75
CA PRO A 293 -10.78 8.58 -1.45
C PRO A 293 -12.27 8.55 -1.06
N MET A 294 -13.18 8.42 -2.04
CA MET A 294 -14.63 8.30 -1.82
C MET A 294 -15.08 6.89 -1.41
N ASN A 295 -14.19 5.89 -1.51
CA ASN A 295 -14.50 4.47 -1.35
C ASN A 295 -14.04 3.89 -0.01
N ILE A 296 -13.54 4.73 0.90
CA ILE A 296 -12.93 4.32 2.18
C ILE A 296 -13.25 5.34 3.27
N VAL A 297 -13.84 4.89 4.38
CA VAL A 297 -14.23 5.75 5.51
C VAL A 297 -13.71 5.15 6.81
N ARG A 298 -12.73 5.82 7.43
CA ARG A 298 -12.18 5.44 8.74
C ARG A 298 -12.98 6.03 9.89
N TYR A 299 -13.12 5.28 10.97
CA TYR A 299 -13.82 5.69 12.18
C TYR A 299 -13.20 5.06 13.43
N GLN A 300 -13.57 5.58 14.61
CA GLN A 300 -13.09 5.07 15.89
C GLN A 300 -14.17 4.22 16.55
N ILE A 301 -13.89 2.93 16.77
CA ILE A 301 -14.60 2.11 17.75
C ILE A 301 -14.14 2.56 19.15
N PRO A 302 -15.06 3.00 20.02
CA PRO A 302 -14.71 3.48 21.35
C PRO A 302 -14.25 2.35 22.26
N HIS A 303 -13.40 2.68 23.23
CA HIS A 303 -12.88 1.73 24.21
C HIS A 303 -13.96 1.17 25.13
N GLY A 304 -13.77 -0.08 25.58
CA GLY A 304 -14.61 -0.70 26.60
C GLY A 304 -15.99 -1.12 26.09
N LEU A 305 -16.05 -1.66 24.87
CA LEU A 305 -17.24 -2.37 24.38
C LEU A 305 -17.02 -3.87 24.54
N ASP A 306 -17.86 -4.55 25.31
CA ASP A 306 -17.81 -6.01 25.45
C ASP A 306 -18.39 -6.74 24.21
N ALA A 307 -19.14 -6.02 23.36
CA ALA A 307 -19.70 -6.54 22.12
C ALA A 307 -20.01 -5.40 21.12
N SER A 308 -20.06 -5.73 19.82
CA SER A 308 -20.45 -4.81 18.75
C SER A 308 -21.13 -5.53 17.58
N THR A 309 -21.97 -4.80 16.85
CA THR A 309 -22.59 -5.28 15.60
C THR A 309 -22.09 -4.44 14.44
N HIS A 310 -21.64 -5.11 13.38
CA HIS A 310 -21.13 -4.51 12.16
C HIS A 310 -21.97 -5.01 10.99
N SER A 311 -22.45 -4.12 10.13
CA SER A 311 -23.30 -4.52 9.01
C SER A 311 -23.18 -3.60 7.80
N PHE A 312 -23.46 -4.16 6.63
CA PHE A 312 -23.68 -3.40 5.41
C PHE A 312 -24.95 -3.88 4.69
N ALA A 313 -25.76 -2.93 4.25
CA ALA A 313 -26.93 -3.15 3.41
C ALA A 313 -26.56 -2.79 1.96
N TRP A 314 -26.38 -3.81 1.13
CA TRP A 314 -25.98 -3.70 -0.27
C TRP A 314 -27.20 -3.76 -1.20
N LYS A 315 -27.31 -2.75 -2.06
CA LYS A 315 -28.34 -2.58 -3.08
C LYS A 315 -27.69 -2.32 -4.45
N PRO A 316 -28.44 -2.35 -5.57
CA PRO A 316 -27.90 -2.01 -6.89
C PRO A 316 -27.30 -0.59 -7.02
N ASP A 317 -27.73 0.36 -6.18
CA ASP A 317 -27.36 1.78 -6.26
C ASP A 317 -26.49 2.27 -5.09
N SER A 318 -26.37 1.48 -4.02
CA SER A 318 -25.85 1.95 -2.74
C SER A 318 -25.36 0.82 -1.82
N VAL A 319 -24.39 1.15 -0.98
CA VAL A 319 -23.97 0.32 0.16
C VAL A 319 -24.02 1.18 1.41
N PHE A 320 -24.95 0.87 2.32
CA PHE A 320 -25.05 1.52 3.62
C PHE A 320 -24.35 0.69 4.69
N CYS A 321 -23.20 1.14 5.16
CA CYS A 321 -22.44 0.50 6.24
C CYS A 321 -22.80 1.14 7.60
N ARG A 322 -22.88 0.31 8.66
CA ARG A 322 -23.08 0.75 10.04
C ARG A 322 -22.27 -0.13 11.01
N SER A 323 -21.74 0.52 12.05
CA SER A 323 -21.18 -0.11 13.24
C SER A 323 -21.95 0.38 14.46
N ALA A 324 -22.31 -0.52 15.37
CA ALA A 324 -23.10 -0.23 16.55
C ALA A 324 -22.59 -0.97 17.81
N ARG A 325 -22.89 -0.43 18.97
CA ARG A 325 -22.58 -1.01 20.29
C ARG A 325 -23.47 -2.23 20.55
N GLY A 326 -22.92 -3.28 21.15
CA GLY A 326 -23.64 -4.48 21.55
C GLY A 326 -24.15 -5.34 20.39
N ILE A 327 -24.87 -6.40 20.74
CA ILE A 327 -25.52 -7.35 19.82
C ILE A 327 -26.91 -6.79 19.45
N ASN A 328 -27.05 -6.15 18.29
CA ASN A 328 -28.23 -5.34 17.93
C ASN A 328 -28.70 -5.59 16.48
N ASN A 329 -29.73 -6.42 16.32
CA ASN A 329 -30.29 -6.78 15.00
C ASN A 329 -30.89 -5.59 14.23
N ALA A 330 -31.24 -4.51 14.92
CA ALA A 330 -31.70 -3.24 14.36
C ALA A 330 -31.42 -2.10 15.38
N PRO A 331 -30.26 -1.41 15.30
CA PRO A 331 -29.93 -0.31 16.20
C PRO A 331 -30.79 0.93 15.87
N SER A 332 -31.98 1.03 16.48
CA SER A 332 -32.96 2.09 16.23
C SER A 332 -32.74 3.39 17.00
N ALA A 333 -31.80 3.40 17.96
CA ALA A 333 -31.49 4.56 18.79
C ALA A 333 -30.10 5.12 18.47
N THR A 334 -30.00 6.42 18.17
CA THR A 334 -28.75 7.07 17.73
C THR A 334 -27.58 6.86 18.69
N ALA A 335 -27.83 6.78 20.00
CA ALA A 335 -26.82 6.53 21.04
C ALA A 335 -26.14 5.14 20.94
N SER A 336 -26.71 4.20 20.18
CA SER A 336 -26.12 2.88 19.92
C SER A 336 -25.18 2.87 18.70
N VAL A 337 -25.25 3.88 17.82
CA VAL A 337 -24.42 3.95 16.61
C VAL A 337 -23.00 4.39 16.98
N ILE A 338 -22.00 3.73 16.38
CA ILE A 338 -20.58 4.08 16.48
C ILE A 338 -20.17 4.88 15.25
N ALA A 339 -20.52 4.38 14.06
CA ALA A 339 -20.29 5.02 12.77
C ALA A 339 -21.30 4.49 11.74
N GLU A 340 -21.61 5.31 10.74
CA GLU A 340 -22.39 4.89 9.57
C GLU A 340 -22.00 5.70 8.33
N HIS A 341 -22.15 5.11 7.14
CA HIS A 341 -21.85 5.76 5.87
C HIS A 341 -22.65 5.13 4.72
N THR A 342 -23.00 5.93 3.70
CA THR A 342 -23.61 5.45 2.47
C THR A 342 -22.67 5.69 1.29
N PHE A 343 -22.07 4.62 0.77
CA PHE A 343 -21.42 4.66 -0.53
C PHE A 343 -22.48 4.65 -1.64
N THR A 344 -22.25 5.42 -2.70
CA THR A 344 -23.11 5.51 -3.89
C THR A 344 -22.29 5.49 -5.20
N GLN A 345 -21.02 5.08 -5.12
CA GLN A 345 -20.03 5.11 -6.21
C GLN A 345 -19.28 3.78 -6.22
N ASP A 346 -18.88 3.32 -7.42
CA ASP A 346 -18.25 2.00 -7.65
C ASP A 346 -18.98 0.80 -7.03
N ILE A 347 -20.29 0.91 -6.77
CA ILE A 347 -21.09 -0.13 -6.14
C ILE A 347 -21.03 -1.41 -6.98
N PRO A 348 -20.57 -2.54 -6.42
CA PRO A 348 -20.40 -3.75 -7.21
C PRO A 348 -21.75 -4.38 -7.55
N GLN A 349 -21.81 -5.04 -8.70
CA GLN A 349 -22.97 -5.86 -9.07
C GLN A 349 -22.93 -7.20 -8.34
N ALA A 350 -24.05 -7.59 -7.72
CA ALA A 350 -24.22 -8.88 -7.08
C ALA A 350 -24.05 -10.07 -8.04
N GLY A 351 -23.47 -11.16 -7.53
CA GLY A 351 -23.40 -12.46 -8.21
C GLY A 351 -22.03 -13.11 -8.12
N GLY A 352 -21.94 -14.24 -7.39
CA GLY A 352 -20.73 -15.07 -7.32
C GLY A 352 -19.71 -14.62 -6.29
N GLU A 353 -20.02 -13.62 -5.46
CA GLU A 353 -19.31 -13.35 -4.22
C GLU A 353 -19.64 -14.39 -3.13
N ASN A 354 -18.82 -14.49 -2.09
CA ASN A 354 -19.17 -15.17 -0.83
C ASN A 354 -18.99 -14.20 0.33
N ALA A 355 -19.80 -14.34 1.38
CA ALA A 355 -19.46 -13.75 2.68
C ALA A 355 -18.20 -14.43 3.24
N ARG A 356 -17.27 -13.63 3.76
CA ARG A 356 -16.00 -14.09 4.34
C ARG A 356 -15.73 -13.35 5.66
N VAL A 357 -15.02 -14.03 6.56
CA VAL A 357 -14.56 -13.48 7.84
C VAL A 357 -13.13 -13.95 8.07
N ASN A 358 -12.19 -13.03 8.31
CA ASN A 358 -10.79 -13.38 8.57
C ASN A 358 -10.15 -12.60 9.71
N LEU A 359 -9.14 -13.20 10.32
CA LEU A 359 -8.28 -12.60 11.32
C LEU A 359 -6.83 -12.82 10.87
N TRP A 360 -6.18 -11.74 10.38
CA TRP A 360 -4.91 -11.81 9.65
C TRP A 360 -3.89 -10.75 10.09
N LEU A 361 -2.64 -10.87 9.59
CA LEU A 361 -1.51 -10.03 10.00
C LEU A 361 -1.03 -9.06 8.89
N MET A 362 -0.89 -7.79 9.26
CA MET A 362 -0.39 -6.71 8.40
C MET A 362 0.98 -7.04 7.82
N ALA A 363 1.07 -7.11 6.50
CA ALA A 363 2.27 -7.53 5.75
C ALA A 363 2.90 -8.86 6.25
N GLY A 364 2.10 -9.77 6.84
CA GLY A 364 2.56 -11.05 7.39
C GLY A 364 3.46 -10.93 8.62
N ARG A 365 3.56 -9.73 9.22
CA ARG A 365 4.47 -9.46 10.35
C ARG A 365 3.80 -9.87 11.67
N PRO A 366 4.51 -10.53 12.60
CA PRO A 366 3.96 -10.90 13.91
C PRO A 366 3.31 -9.71 14.64
N PRO A 367 2.31 -9.92 15.52
CA PRO A 367 1.78 -8.89 16.42
C PRO A 367 2.90 -8.09 17.11
N LEU A 368 2.70 -6.79 17.32
CA LEU A 368 3.69 -5.91 17.99
C LEU A 368 3.98 -6.36 19.42
N ASN A 369 2.97 -6.86 20.13
CA ASN A 369 3.10 -7.44 21.47
C ASN A 369 3.71 -8.86 21.48
N GLY A 370 3.85 -9.51 20.32
CA GLY A 370 4.34 -10.89 20.19
C GLY A 370 3.39 -11.98 20.69
N MET A 371 2.13 -11.65 21.00
CA MET A 371 1.13 -12.55 21.59
C MET A 371 0.19 -13.13 20.54
N GLU A 372 -0.46 -14.26 20.86
CA GLU A 372 -1.58 -14.78 20.09
C GLU A 372 -2.82 -13.87 20.21
N ALA A 373 -3.68 -13.89 19.19
CA ALA A 373 -4.86 -13.03 19.12
C ALA A 373 -6.11 -13.83 18.70
N GLU A 374 -7.26 -13.43 19.22
CA GLU A 374 -8.56 -14.11 19.03
C GLU A 374 -9.64 -13.08 18.72
N VAL A 375 -10.61 -13.47 17.90
CA VAL A 375 -11.91 -12.80 17.77
C VAL A 375 -13.01 -13.83 17.93
N ILE A 376 -13.98 -13.52 18.79
CA ILE A 376 -15.20 -14.30 19.03
C ILE A 376 -16.37 -13.59 18.33
N MET A 377 -17.13 -14.32 17.52
CA MET A 377 -18.32 -13.81 16.81
C MET A 377 -19.51 -14.72 17.13
N SER A 378 -20.53 -14.17 17.80
CA SER A 378 -21.70 -14.94 18.24
C SER A 378 -22.68 -15.27 17.12
N LYS A 379 -22.75 -14.43 16.07
CA LYS A 379 -23.67 -14.63 14.94
C LYS A 379 -23.16 -14.01 13.63
N PHE A 380 -23.53 -14.61 12.51
CA PHE A 380 -23.66 -13.98 11.19
C PHE A 380 -25.12 -14.08 10.72
N GLU A 381 -25.61 -13.07 10.01
CA GLU A 381 -26.97 -13.07 9.47
C GLU A 381 -27.02 -12.35 8.12
N PHE A 382 -27.71 -12.97 7.14
CA PHE A 382 -28.02 -12.34 5.87
C PHE A 382 -29.54 -12.14 5.73
N ILE A 383 -29.96 -10.90 5.49
CA ILE A 383 -31.35 -10.52 5.23
C ILE A 383 -31.44 -10.11 3.74
N PRO A 384 -32.09 -10.90 2.87
CA PRO A 384 -32.19 -10.58 1.44
C PRO A 384 -32.87 -9.23 1.20
N HIS A 385 -32.36 -8.46 0.23
CA HIS A 385 -33.10 -7.31 -0.29
C HIS A 385 -34.33 -7.84 -1.03
N LYS A 386 -35.51 -7.31 -0.68
CA LYS A 386 -36.72 -7.45 -1.50
C LYS A 386 -36.79 -6.29 -2.48
N GLU A 387 -36.95 -6.62 -3.76
CA GLU A 387 -37.33 -5.69 -4.84
C GLU A 387 -38.74 -5.11 -4.60
#